data_AF-A0A9D4RRV4-F1
#
_entry.id   AF-A0A9D4RRV4-F1
#
_cell.length_a   1.000
_cell.length_b   1.000
_cell.length_c   1.000
_cell.angle_alpha   90.00
_cell.angle_beta   90.00
_cell.angle_gamma   90.00
#
_symmetry.space_group_name_H-M   'P 1'
#
loop_
_entity.id
_entity.type
_entity.pdbx_description
1 polymer ?
#
loop_
_entity_poly.entity_id
_entity_poly.type
_entity_poly.pdbx_seq_one_letter_code
_entity_poly.pdbx_strand_id
1 'polypeptide(L)'
;MRSHDDLKVSNAVLASPFMRSYDDLTVCDAVLASLFMRLHDDLTVSDAVLASSFMRSHDDLTVCNAVLSSPFMRSYDDLTLSNAVLASLFMRTHDDLTVSNAVLASPFMRSHDDLTVSNAVLVSPFMRSYDDLIVSNAVLPCSFKTSPYSSQGYPCESFHALSRRHHIPQGCPCEPCHSFS
;
A
#
# COMPACT_ATOMS: atom_id res chain seq x y z
N MET A 1 -5.98 0.44 -24.86
CA MET A 1 -7.44 0.31 -24.71
C MET A 1 -8.00 1.58 -24.09
N ARG A 2 -9.15 2.07 -24.56
CA ARG A 2 -9.89 3.19 -23.97
C ARG A 2 -11.35 2.78 -23.79
N SER A 3 -11.92 2.96 -22.60
CA SER A 3 -13.35 2.74 -22.31
C SER A 3 -13.98 4.01 -21.75
N HIS A 4 -15.24 4.29 -22.12
CA HIS A 4 -16.11 5.34 -21.55
C HIS A 4 -17.37 4.74 -20.92
N ASP A 5 -17.34 3.43 -20.66
CA ASP A 5 -18.30 2.72 -19.83
C ASP A 5 -17.49 1.80 -18.90
N ASP A 6 -18.16 1.25 -17.88
CA ASP A 6 -17.60 0.23 -17.00
C ASP A 6 -16.94 -0.89 -17.79
N LEU A 7 -15.67 -1.13 -17.49
CA LEU A 7 -14.89 -2.16 -18.14
C LEU A 7 -14.69 -3.35 -17.19
N LYS A 8 -15.14 -4.52 -17.62
CA LYS A 8 -14.91 -5.78 -16.91
C LYS A 8 -13.96 -6.67 -17.70
N VAL A 9 -12.83 -7.01 -17.09
CA VAL A 9 -11.86 -7.96 -17.60
C VAL A 9 -11.94 -9.21 -16.73
N SER A 10 -12.33 -10.33 -17.31
CA SER A 10 -12.45 -11.59 -16.58
C SER A 10 -11.92 -12.77 -17.37
N ASN A 11 -11.23 -13.70 -16.71
CA ASN A 11 -10.66 -14.91 -17.34
C ASN A 11 -9.82 -14.61 -18.59
N ALA A 12 -9.00 -13.56 -18.51
CA ALA A 12 -8.31 -13.00 -19.66
C ALA A 12 -6.84 -12.70 -19.37
N VAL A 13 -6.03 -12.74 -20.43
CA VAL A 13 -4.67 -12.20 -20.43
C VAL A 13 -4.63 -11.05 -21.42
N LEU A 14 -4.39 -9.84 -20.91
CA LEU A 14 -4.37 -8.62 -21.70
C LEU A 14 -3.02 -7.92 -21.57
N ALA A 15 -2.46 -7.51 -22.71
CA ALA A 15 -1.28 -6.68 -22.77
C ALA A 15 -1.57 -5.47 -23.65
N SER A 16 -1.47 -4.26 -23.10
CA SER A 16 -1.67 -3.03 -23.86
C SER A 16 -0.69 -1.96 -23.39
N PRO A 17 0.04 -1.29 -24.30
CA PRO A 17 0.96 -0.22 -23.89
C PRO A 17 0.26 0.87 -23.06
N PHE A 18 -0.99 1.20 -23.40
CA PHE A 18 -1.78 2.22 -22.72
C PHE A 18 -3.18 1.70 -22.41
N MET A 19 -3.59 1.81 -21.15
CA MET A 19 -4.97 1.61 -20.73
C MET A 19 -5.53 2.90 -20.13
N ARG A 20 -6.75 3.24 -20.54
CA ARG A 20 -7.51 4.32 -19.93
C ARG A 20 -8.97 3.87 -19.76
N SER A 21 -9.52 3.96 -18.57
CA SER A 21 -10.96 3.93 -18.35
C SER A 21 -11.40 5.32 -17.88
N TYR A 22 -12.60 5.73 -18.29
CA TYR A 22 -13.24 6.90 -17.73
C TYR A 22 -14.18 6.57 -16.58
N ASP A 23 -14.68 5.34 -16.55
CA ASP A 23 -15.51 4.76 -15.49
C ASP A 23 -14.80 3.54 -14.87
N ASP A 24 -15.54 2.78 -14.06
CA ASP A 24 -15.04 1.65 -13.29
C ASP A 24 -14.28 0.63 -14.13
N LEU A 25 -13.16 0.15 -13.58
CA LEU A 25 -12.46 -1.02 -14.09
C LEU A 25 -12.51 -2.14 -13.06
N THR A 26 -13.15 -3.25 -13.42
CA THR A 26 -13.07 -4.50 -12.65
C THR A 26 -12.18 -5.50 -13.36
N VAL A 27 -11.18 -6.04 -12.66
CA VAL A 27 -10.30 -7.11 -13.14
C VAL A 27 -10.46 -8.30 -12.21
N CYS A 28 -10.93 -9.43 -12.74
CA CYS A 28 -11.14 -10.66 -11.97
C CYS A 28 -10.52 -11.86 -12.70
N ASP A 29 -9.83 -12.77 -12.00
CA ASP A 29 -9.27 -13.99 -12.61
C ASP A 29 -8.46 -13.70 -13.89
N ALA A 30 -7.67 -12.63 -13.88
CA ALA A 30 -7.04 -12.11 -15.08
C ALA A 30 -5.58 -11.69 -14.86
N VAL A 31 -4.83 -11.66 -15.95
CA VAL A 31 -3.47 -11.10 -15.99
C VAL A 31 -3.48 -9.88 -16.89
N LEU A 32 -3.12 -8.73 -16.33
CA LEU A 32 -3.08 -7.47 -17.06
C LEU A 32 -1.70 -6.84 -17.02
N ALA A 33 -1.14 -6.57 -18.20
CA ALA A 33 0.13 -5.90 -18.37
C ALA A 33 -0.02 -4.61 -19.19
N SER A 34 0.57 -3.52 -18.70
CA SER A 34 0.59 -2.25 -19.42
C SER A 34 1.84 -1.43 -19.13
N LEU A 35 2.13 -0.44 -19.97
CA LEU A 35 3.14 0.56 -19.63
C LEU A 35 2.50 1.65 -18.76
N PHE A 36 1.33 2.13 -19.17
CA PHE A 36 0.58 3.17 -18.47
C PHE A 36 -0.87 2.79 -18.25
N MET A 37 -1.35 2.95 -17.02
CA MET A 37 -2.78 2.91 -16.70
C MET A 37 -3.23 4.19 -16.03
N ARG A 38 -4.34 4.71 -16.52
CA ARG A 38 -5.03 5.87 -15.96
C ARG A 38 -6.50 5.54 -15.86
N LEU A 39 -7.00 5.54 -14.64
CA LEU A 39 -8.40 5.28 -14.32
C LEU A 39 -8.93 6.59 -13.73
N HIS A 40 -10.10 6.99 -14.22
CA HIS A 40 -10.75 8.20 -13.76
C HIS A 40 -11.76 7.95 -12.65
N ASP A 41 -12.14 6.69 -12.47
CA ASP A 41 -13.07 6.16 -11.48
C ASP A 41 -12.41 4.95 -10.80
N ASP A 42 -13.20 4.12 -10.11
CA ASP A 42 -12.74 3.03 -9.28
C ASP A 42 -12.00 1.91 -10.04
N LEU A 43 -11.00 1.34 -9.37
CA LEU A 43 -10.32 0.10 -9.77
C LEU A 43 -10.56 -1.00 -8.75
N THR A 44 -11.23 -2.07 -9.17
CA THR A 44 -11.31 -3.30 -8.38
C THR A 44 -10.50 -4.42 -9.04
N VAL A 45 -9.56 -5.00 -8.30
CA VAL A 45 -8.75 -6.14 -8.73
C VAL A 45 -8.96 -7.30 -7.76
N SER A 46 -9.53 -8.42 -8.25
CA SER A 46 -9.71 -9.65 -7.48
C SER A 46 -9.03 -10.82 -8.16
N ASP A 47 -8.32 -11.66 -7.42
CA ASP A 47 -7.79 -12.95 -7.91
C ASP A 47 -6.99 -12.80 -9.22
N ALA A 48 -6.27 -11.68 -9.33
CA ALA A 48 -5.67 -11.22 -10.57
C ALA A 48 -4.21 -10.78 -10.37
N VAL A 49 -3.47 -10.72 -11.48
CA VAL A 49 -2.11 -10.19 -11.52
C VAL A 49 -2.09 -8.97 -12.43
N LEU A 50 -1.62 -7.86 -11.89
CA LEU A 50 -1.57 -6.59 -12.59
C LEU A 50 -0.13 -6.05 -12.55
N ALA A 51 0.43 -5.80 -13.74
CA ALA A 51 1.71 -5.12 -13.90
C ALA A 51 1.54 -3.84 -14.72
N SER A 52 2.04 -2.72 -14.18
CA SER A 52 2.15 -1.46 -14.92
C SER A 52 3.50 -0.79 -14.66
N SER A 53 3.98 0.08 -15.57
CA SER A 53 5.11 0.96 -15.20
C SER A 53 4.63 2.19 -14.43
N PHE A 54 3.43 2.66 -14.74
CA PHE A 54 2.80 3.79 -14.09
C PHE A 54 1.30 3.54 -13.95
N MET A 55 0.82 3.61 -12.71
CA MET A 55 -0.59 3.49 -12.37
C MET A 55 -1.07 4.77 -11.70
N ARG A 56 -2.21 5.27 -12.17
CA ARG A 56 -2.94 6.35 -11.55
C ARG A 56 -4.43 6.01 -11.51
N SER A 57 -4.97 5.86 -10.30
CA SER A 57 -6.40 5.91 -10.02
C SER A 57 -6.77 7.33 -9.60
N HIS A 58 -7.95 7.79 -9.97
CA HIS A 58 -8.49 9.04 -9.48
C HIS A 58 -9.42 8.80 -8.30
N ASP A 59 -10.19 7.71 -8.35
CA ASP A 59 -11.05 7.34 -7.24
C ASP A 59 -10.45 6.07 -6.59
N ASP A 60 -11.26 5.22 -5.98
CA ASP A 60 -10.79 4.18 -5.08
C ASP A 60 -10.04 3.05 -5.80
N LEU A 61 -9.03 2.50 -5.14
CA LEU A 61 -8.30 1.33 -5.62
C LEU A 61 -8.40 0.20 -4.60
N THR A 62 -9.16 -0.84 -4.96
CA THR A 62 -9.34 -2.04 -4.15
C THR A 62 -8.63 -3.23 -4.77
N VAL A 63 -7.78 -3.89 -3.98
CA VAL A 63 -7.03 -5.08 -4.39
C VAL A 63 -7.27 -6.20 -3.39
N CYS A 64 -7.90 -7.29 -3.86
CA CYS A 64 -8.24 -8.45 -3.06
C CYS A 64 -7.62 -9.72 -3.67
N ASN A 65 -6.93 -10.54 -2.86
CA ASN A 65 -6.36 -11.82 -3.32
C ASN A 65 -5.50 -11.70 -4.61
N ALA A 66 -4.84 -10.54 -4.78
CA ALA A 66 -4.24 -10.17 -6.05
C ALA A 66 -2.79 -9.69 -5.88
N VAL A 67 -2.06 -9.70 -6.99
CA VAL A 67 -0.68 -9.23 -7.06
C VAL A 67 -0.62 -8.00 -7.95
N LEU A 68 -0.10 -6.91 -7.42
CA LEU A 68 0.04 -5.65 -8.14
C LEU A 68 1.52 -5.19 -8.12
N SER A 69 2.08 -4.97 -9.30
CA SER A 69 3.42 -4.41 -9.46
C SER A 69 3.37 -3.14 -10.29
N SER A 70 3.78 -2.02 -9.69
CA SER A 70 3.97 -0.77 -10.42
C SER A 70 5.08 0.08 -9.81
N PRO A 71 6.16 0.40 -10.54
CA PRO A 71 7.19 1.32 -10.07
C PRO A 71 6.62 2.63 -9.52
N PHE A 72 5.61 3.19 -10.19
CA PHE A 72 4.95 4.41 -9.75
C PHE A 72 3.45 4.17 -9.59
N MET A 73 2.96 4.43 -8.38
CA MET A 73 1.54 4.35 -8.07
C MET A 73 1.05 5.63 -7.43
N ARG A 74 -0.13 6.08 -7.88
CA ARG A 74 -0.87 7.17 -7.27
C ARG A 74 -2.36 6.83 -7.21
N SER A 75 -2.91 6.79 -6.00
CA SER A 75 -4.34 6.91 -5.74
C SER A 75 -4.63 8.36 -5.37
N TYR A 76 -5.79 8.91 -5.76
CA TYR A 76 -6.25 10.18 -5.21
C TYR A 76 -7.16 9.93 -4.02
N ASP A 77 -8.06 8.97 -4.13
CA ASP A 77 -8.89 8.55 -3.00
C ASP A 77 -8.27 7.30 -2.33
N ASP A 78 -9.09 6.39 -1.82
CA ASP A 78 -8.65 5.33 -0.92
C ASP A 78 -7.88 4.21 -1.65
N LEU A 79 -6.92 3.61 -0.94
CA LEU A 79 -6.23 2.40 -1.35
C LEU A 79 -6.46 1.30 -0.33
N THR A 80 -7.17 0.25 -0.74
CA THR A 80 -7.44 -0.92 0.09
C THR A 80 -6.74 -2.16 -0.45
N LEU A 81 -5.90 -2.78 0.39
CA LEU A 81 -5.23 -4.05 0.12
C LEU A 81 -5.73 -5.11 1.10
N SER A 82 -6.29 -6.20 0.58
CA SER A 82 -6.74 -7.34 1.37
C SER A 82 -6.21 -8.64 0.79
N ASN A 83 -5.48 -9.44 1.58
CA ASN A 83 -4.87 -10.69 1.10
C ASN A 83 -4.04 -10.50 -0.18
N ALA A 84 -3.41 -9.34 -0.32
CA ALA A 84 -2.78 -8.90 -1.55
C ALA A 84 -1.27 -8.73 -1.39
N VAL A 85 -0.56 -8.72 -2.52
CA VAL A 85 0.85 -8.36 -2.59
C VAL A 85 1.01 -7.16 -3.51
N LEU A 86 1.54 -6.06 -2.99
CA LEU A 86 1.82 -4.86 -3.77
C LEU A 86 3.30 -4.49 -3.68
N ALA A 87 3.92 -4.33 -4.85
CA ALA A 87 5.28 -3.82 -4.98
C ALA A 87 5.31 -2.53 -5.81
N SER A 88 5.91 -1.47 -5.25
CA SER A 88 6.15 -0.22 -5.96
C SER A 88 7.50 0.38 -5.58
N LEU A 89 8.03 1.30 -6.40
CA LEU A 89 9.18 2.12 -5.99
C LEU A 89 8.69 3.36 -5.22
N PHE A 90 7.62 3.96 -5.74
CA PHE A 90 6.98 5.14 -5.17
C PHE A 90 5.47 4.94 -5.11
N MET A 91 4.91 5.16 -3.93
CA MET A 91 3.48 5.10 -3.67
C MET A 91 3.01 6.39 -3.02
N ARG A 92 1.89 6.91 -3.54
CA ARG A 92 1.16 8.01 -2.93
C ARG A 92 -0.34 7.71 -2.95
N THR A 93 -0.95 7.74 -1.78
CA THR A 93 -2.39 7.83 -1.53
C THR A 93 -2.64 9.25 -1.01
N HIS A 94 -3.72 9.92 -1.43
CA HIS A 94 -4.05 11.20 -0.78
C HIS A 94 -5.03 10.98 0.35
N ASP A 95 -6.02 10.12 0.17
CA ASP A 95 -6.91 9.78 1.27
C ASP A 95 -6.34 8.58 2.05
N ASP A 96 -7.17 7.58 2.38
CA ASP A 96 -6.79 6.52 3.31
C ASP A 96 -6.02 5.38 2.64
N LEU A 97 -5.11 4.78 3.41
CA LEU A 97 -4.44 3.54 3.04
C LEU A 97 -4.77 2.46 4.06
N THR A 98 -5.50 1.44 3.61
CA THR A 98 -5.83 0.26 4.41
C THR A 98 -5.11 -0.98 3.88
N VAL A 99 -4.37 -1.65 4.77
CA VAL A 99 -3.59 -2.86 4.44
C VAL A 99 -3.94 -3.97 5.45
N SER A 100 -4.61 -5.01 4.97
CA SER A 100 -5.08 -6.14 5.79
C SER A 100 -4.62 -7.48 5.22
N ASN A 101 -3.98 -8.31 6.04
CA ASN A 101 -3.48 -9.63 5.62
C ASN A 101 -2.62 -9.58 4.34
N ALA A 102 -1.91 -8.47 4.14
CA ALA A 102 -1.27 -8.15 2.88
C ALA A 102 0.22 -7.86 3.06
N VAL A 103 0.96 -7.91 1.95
CA VAL A 103 2.36 -7.49 1.88
C VAL A 103 2.46 -6.27 1.00
N LEU A 104 2.97 -5.17 1.57
CA LEU A 104 3.18 -3.92 0.85
C LEU A 104 4.67 -3.52 0.91
N ALA A 105 5.33 -3.52 -0.25
CA ALA A 105 6.72 -3.14 -0.39
C ALA A 105 6.85 -1.87 -1.24
N SER A 106 7.28 -0.77 -0.62
CA SER A 106 7.60 0.46 -1.34
C SER A 106 8.71 1.25 -0.65
N PRO A 107 9.86 1.50 -1.30
CA PRO A 107 10.90 2.37 -0.78
C PRO A 107 10.39 3.73 -0.28
N PHE A 108 9.42 4.31 -0.99
CA PHE A 108 8.80 5.58 -0.63
C PHE A 108 7.28 5.43 -0.59
N MET A 109 6.68 5.78 0.55
CA MET A 109 5.23 5.76 0.74
C MET A 109 4.75 7.02 1.43
N ARG A 110 3.62 7.53 0.96
CA ARG A 110 2.94 8.68 1.53
C ARG A 110 1.42 8.49 1.46
N SER A 111 0.75 8.44 2.62
CA SER A 111 -0.67 8.77 2.77
C SER A 111 -0.78 10.24 3.17
N HIS A 112 -1.83 10.96 2.76
CA HIS A 112 -2.11 12.24 3.42
C HIS A 112 -3.08 12.04 4.57
N ASP A 113 -4.06 11.17 4.45
CA ASP A 113 -5.00 10.95 5.56
C ASP A 113 -4.56 9.73 6.40
N ASP A 114 -5.45 8.78 6.66
CA ASP A 114 -5.22 7.70 7.62
C ASP A 114 -4.44 6.53 7.01
N LEU A 115 -3.67 5.86 7.86
CA LEU A 115 -2.98 4.60 7.55
C LEU A 115 -3.40 3.53 8.54
N THR A 116 -4.13 2.54 8.05
CA THR A 116 -4.54 1.36 8.83
C THR A 116 -3.82 0.11 8.34
N VAL A 117 -3.11 -0.57 9.25
CA VAL A 117 -2.35 -1.79 8.96
C VAL A 117 -2.75 -2.90 9.94
N SER A 118 -3.25 -4.01 9.42
CA SER A 118 -3.69 -5.16 10.21
C SER A 118 -3.17 -6.48 9.65
N ASN A 119 -2.54 -7.33 10.47
CA ASN A 119 -2.05 -8.66 10.06
C ASN A 119 -1.16 -8.61 8.80
N ALA A 120 -0.42 -7.51 8.62
CA ALA A 120 0.24 -7.20 7.36
C ALA A 120 1.74 -6.96 7.54
N VAL A 121 2.47 -7.09 6.44
CA VAL A 121 3.91 -6.78 6.38
C VAL A 121 4.11 -5.59 5.48
N LEU A 122 4.76 -4.57 6.02
CA LEU A 122 5.04 -3.35 5.28
C LEU A 122 6.53 -3.07 5.27
N VAL A 123 7.08 -2.85 4.08
CA VAL A 123 8.51 -2.69 3.84
C VAL A 123 8.75 -1.35 3.16
N SER A 124 9.09 -0.33 3.97
CA SER A 124 9.33 1.02 3.49
C SER A 124 10.36 1.79 4.33
N PRO A 125 11.60 2.02 3.85
CA PRO A 125 12.54 2.91 4.53
C PRO A 125 12.01 4.35 4.71
N PHE A 126 11.09 4.81 3.86
CA PHE A 126 10.53 6.16 3.95
C PHE A 126 9.01 6.14 3.87
N MET A 127 8.38 6.32 5.04
CA MET A 127 6.93 6.34 5.19
C MET A 127 6.46 7.59 5.91
N ARG A 128 5.35 8.17 5.45
CA ARG A 128 4.62 9.26 6.10
C ARG A 128 3.11 9.06 5.97
N SER A 129 2.39 9.24 7.07
CA SER A 129 0.96 9.57 7.13
C SER A 129 0.82 10.95 7.81
N TYR A 130 -0.20 11.74 7.47
CA TYR A 130 -0.37 13.06 8.09
C TYR A 130 -1.44 13.08 9.17
N ASP A 131 -2.41 12.16 9.11
CA ASP A 131 -3.43 11.98 10.13
C ASP A 131 -3.15 10.71 10.94
N ASP A 132 -4.09 9.77 11.04
CA ASP A 132 -3.97 8.66 11.98
C ASP A 132 -3.13 7.49 11.47
N LEU A 133 -2.50 6.79 12.42
CA LEU A 133 -1.79 5.54 12.18
C LEU A 133 -2.34 4.47 13.12
N ILE A 134 -3.03 3.48 12.56
CA ILE A 134 -3.57 2.35 13.30
C ILE A 134 -2.82 1.09 12.89
N VAL A 135 -2.18 0.42 13.85
CA VAL A 135 -1.36 -0.77 13.59
C VAL A 135 -1.77 -1.91 14.51
N SER A 136 -2.13 -3.05 13.94
CA SER A 136 -2.52 -4.25 14.68
C SER A 136 -1.86 -5.49 14.08
N ASN A 137 -1.13 -6.24 14.90
CA ASN A 137 -0.45 -7.48 14.47
C ASN A 137 0.32 -7.35 13.14
N ALA A 138 1.09 -6.27 12.98
CA ALA A 138 1.77 -5.97 11.72
C ALA A 138 3.28 -5.79 11.90
N VAL A 139 4.03 -6.01 10.82
CA VAL A 139 5.48 -5.77 10.78
C VAL A 139 5.72 -4.47 10.01
N LEU A 140 6.29 -3.48 10.69
CA LEU A 140 6.61 -2.16 10.14
C LEU A 140 8.12 -1.86 10.17
N PRO A 141 8.63 -1.00 9.28
CA PRO A 141 10.01 -0.55 9.28
C PRO A 141 10.28 0.47 10.39
N CYS A 142 11.50 0.46 10.94
CA CYS A 142 11.92 1.31 12.08
C CYS A 142 11.89 2.83 11.79
N SER A 143 11.81 3.25 10.52
CA SER A 143 11.94 4.65 10.09
C SER A 143 10.62 5.41 9.93
N PHE A 144 9.54 4.96 10.58
CA PHE A 144 8.23 5.59 10.49
C PHE A 144 8.23 7.02 11.08
N LYS A 145 7.65 8.00 10.36
CA LYS A 145 7.42 9.36 10.85
C LYS A 145 5.92 9.69 10.77
N THR A 146 5.26 9.82 11.92
CA THR A 146 3.93 10.47 12.02
C THR A 146 4.08 12.00 12.04
N SER A 147 3.06 12.70 11.58
CA SER A 147 2.88 14.13 11.84
C SER A 147 2.63 14.36 13.35
N PRO A 148 3.07 15.48 13.95
CA PRO A 148 2.95 15.73 15.40
C PRO A 148 1.52 15.94 15.93
N TYR A 149 0.46 15.70 15.13
CA TYR A 149 -0.93 16.01 15.49
C TYR A 149 -1.78 14.83 15.98
N SER A 150 -1.37 13.57 15.79
CA SER A 150 -2.10 12.45 16.39
C SER A 150 -1.17 11.38 16.95
N SER A 151 -1.16 11.31 18.29
CA SER A 151 -0.59 10.16 19.01
C SER A 151 -1.57 9.80 20.11
N GLN A 152 -2.67 9.16 19.73
CA GLN A 152 -3.47 8.37 20.65
C GLN A 152 -3.40 6.91 20.22
N GLY A 153 -2.64 6.13 20.98
CA GLY A 153 -2.79 4.67 21.01
C GLY A 153 -1.54 3.88 20.66
N TYR A 154 -0.90 3.37 21.72
CA TYR A 154 -0.02 2.20 21.79
C TYR A 154 1.52 2.42 21.68
N PRO A 155 2.26 2.13 22.78
CA PRO A 155 3.71 2.09 22.78
C PRO A 155 4.23 0.84 22.05
N CYS A 156 5.53 0.86 21.72
CA CYS A 156 6.32 -0.17 21.04
C CYS A 156 6.39 -1.55 21.74
N GLU A 157 5.37 -1.97 22.49
CA GLU A 157 5.39 -3.18 23.33
C GLU A 157 5.14 -4.48 22.56
N SER A 158 4.59 -4.42 21.33
CA SER A 158 4.40 -5.62 20.49
C SER A 158 5.71 -6.23 19.97
N PHE A 159 6.86 -5.60 20.20
CA PHE A 159 8.18 -6.06 19.74
C PHE A 159 8.85 -7.11 20.65
N HIS A 160 8.32 -7.40 21.85
CA HIS A 160 9.00 -8.19 22.87
C HIS A 160 8.50 -9.64 23.06
N ALA A 161 8.15 -10.36 21.99
CA ALA A 161 7.79 -11.78 22.10
C ALA A 161 8.98 -12.77 22.20
N LEU A 162 10.25 -12.31 22.19
CA LEU A 162 11.42 -13.22 22.12
C LEU A 162 12.63 -12.92 23.02
N SER A 163 12.51 -12.20 24.15
CA SER A 163 13.62 -12.19 25.12
C SER A 163 13.18 -12.04 26.57
N ARG A 164 13.22 -13.18 27.29
CA ARG A 164 13.07 -13.24 28.75
C ARG A 164 14.40 -12.93 29.43
N ARG A 165 14.29 -12.10 30.48
CA ARG A 165 15.18 -11.88 31.64
C ARG A 165 15.98 -10.58 31.63
N HIS A 166 15.76 -9.85 32.74
CA HIS A 166 16.49 -8.73 33.33
C HIS A 166 15.93 -7.31 33.12
N HIS A 167 15.54 -6.77 34.28
CA HIS A 167 15.25 -5.38 34.64
C HIS A 167 16.15 -4.36 33.95
N ILE A 168 15.52 -3.38 33.29
CA ILE A 168 15.52 -1.90 33.51
C ILE A 168 14.80 -1.32 32.27
N PRO A 169 13.69 -0.55 32.35
CA PRO A 169 13.08 0.03 31.15
C PRO A 169 13.84 1.31 30.76
N GLN A 170 15.03 1.15 30.18
CA GLN A 170 15.62 2.16 29.31
C GLN A 170 14.86 2.13 27.98
N GLY A 171 14.72 3.31 27.36
CA GLY A 171 13.80 3.58 26.25
C GLY A 171 13.87 2.60 25.08
N CYS A 172 12.80 2.63 24.27
CA CYS A 172 12.68 1.90 23.01
C CYS A 172 14.03 1.88 22.26
N PRO A 173 14.60 0.70 21.96
CA PRO A 173 15.85 0.60 21.23
C PRO A 173 15.56 0.83 19.74
N CYS A 174 15.22 2.06 19.38
CA CYS A 174 15.44 2.55 18.04
C CYS A 174 16.90 3.03 18.03
N GLU A 175 17.86 2.11 18.03
CA GLU A 175 19.26 2.51 17.84
C GLU A 175 19.38 3.30 16.52
N PRO A 176 20.12 4.41 16.49
CA PRO A 176 20.31 5.20 15.28
C PRO A 176 21.15 4.37 14.31
N CYS A 177 20.56 3.95 13.20
CA CYS A 177 21.31 3.35 12.10
C CYS A 177 22.31 4.38 11.53
N HIS A 178 23.55 4.24 11.99
CA HIS A 178 24.81 4.72 11.41
C HIS A 178 25.12 6.22 11.41
N SER A 179 25.98 6.60 12.35
CA SER A 179 27.10 7.51 12.14
C SER A 179 27.95 6.99 10.96
N PHE A 180 28.08 7.78 9.89
CA PHE A 180 29.23 7.67 9.00
C PHE A 180 30.23 8.76 9.42
N SER A 181 31.45 8.32 9.74
CA SER A 181 32.63 9.15 9.98
C SER A 181 33.01 9.97 8.75
#